data_AF-A0A947BXL7-F1
#
_entry.id   AF-A0A947BXL7-F1
#
_cell.length_a   1.000
_cell.length_b   1.000
_cell.length_c   1.000
_cell.angle_alpha   90.00
_cell.angle_beta   90.00
_cell.angle_gamma   90.00
#
_symmetry.space_group_name_H-M   'P 1'
#
loop_
_entity.id
_entity.type
_entity.pdbx_description
1 polymer ?
#
loop_
_entity_poly.entity_id
_entity_poly.type
_entity_poly.pdbx_seq_one_letter_code
_entity_poly.pdbx_strand_id
1 'polypeptide(L)'
;LEWLAKIQAIRGDSSQAQSTLQKALAISPRVTQRQEQLGRLARQNKNYEVARRAFRAAIKTSKDSVFRSPEHYFNLVQVLTEELTATGGLQNKRLSAEAFACLNDLETVYSADDELKLRIAICRHALNHKLQRRSEIDRYMNLAKELFDKLGGEVSGIASTDMAGAYLREEDYAKCQALLASVVEKFADDEQLMATIESIIDDKTAFNRAVEASVSNNLGIRAHADNNLQQAVEYFESALKVTPENASFTMNLVQVLLKIVKQADDKEALVQAQTLLDNCAHLDNKDYRYLRYQQLSRMLSDIQIGH
;
A
#
# COMPACT_ATOMS: atom_id res chain seq x y z
N LEU A 1 -16.32 6.85 23.51
CA LEU A 1 -15.90 7.78 22.42
C LEU A 1 -14.97 7.10 21.42
N GLU A 2 -14.00 6.28 21.85
CA GLU A 2 -13.09 5.59 20.90
C GLU A 2 -13.79 4.63 19.94
N TRP A 3 -14.66 3.75 20.44
CA TRP A 3 -15.46 2.86 19.59
C TRP A 3 -16.40 3.61 18.65
N LEU A 4 -16.95 4.74 19.10
CA LEU A 4 -17.78 5.60 18.27
C LEU A 4 -16.98 6.20 17.10
N ALA A 5 -15.77 6.70 17.36
CA ALA A 5 -14.89 7.22 16.32
C ALA A 5 -14.49 6.14 15.30
N LYS A 6 -14.23 4.90 15.75
CA LYS A 6 -13.96 3.77 14.85
C LYS A 6 -15.15 3.47 13.94
N ILE A 7 -16.35 3.38 14.50
CA ILE A 7 -17.57 3.12 13.71
C ILE A 7 -17.83 4.25 12.71
N GLN A 8 -17.63 5.50 13.12
CA GLN A 8 -17.74 6.66 12.22
C GLN A 8 -16.74 6.59 11.07
N ALA A 9 -15.48 6.23 11.33
CA ALA A 9 -14.46 6.06 10.30
C ALA A 9 -14.83 4.96 9.29
N ILE A 10 -15.29 3.80 9.78
CA ILE A 10 -15.73 2.67 8.93
C ILE A 10 -16.93 3.07 8.05
N ARG A 11 -17.80 3.96 8.53
CA ARG A 11 -18.95 4.47 7.76
C ARG A 11 -18.60 5.57 6.75
N GLY A 12 -17.33 5.98 6.67
CA GLY A 12 -16.88 7.09 5.82
C GLY A 12 -17.06 8.48 6.46
N ASP A 13 -17.56 8.56 7.70
CA ASP A 13 -17.77 9.82 8.44
C ASP A 13 -16.47 10.33 9.10
N SER A 14 -15.38 10.41 8.33
CA SER A 14 -14.02 10.69 8.83
C SER A 14 -13.91 12.02 9.62
N SER A 15 -14.62 13.06 9.19
CA SER A 15 -14.66 14.36 9.88
C SER A 15 -15.33 14.27 11.27
N GLN A 16 -16.39 13.45 11.40
CA GLN A 16 -17.06 13.24 12.68
C GLN A 16 -16.19 12.40 13.61
N ALA A 17 -15.56 11.35 13.08
CA ALA A 17 -14.61 10.52 13.82
C ALA A 17 -13.48 11.37 14.42
N GLN A 18 -12.96 12.34 13.66
CA GLN A 18 -11.95 13.27 14.15
C GLN A 18 -12.47 14.13 15.31
N SER A 19 -13.65 14.72 15.18
CA SER A 19 -14.27 15.52 16.24
C SER A 19 -14.48 14.69 17.52
N THR A 20 -14.94 13.44 17.37
CA THR A 20 -15.15 12.51 18.49
C THR A 20 -13.83 12.21 19.22
N LEU A 21 -12.73 11.97 18.49
CA LEU A 21 -11.40 11.76 19.08
C LEU A 21 -10.87 13.02 19.78
N GLN A 22 -11.07 14.21 19.20
CA GLN A 22 -10.67 15.47 19.83
C GLN A 22 -11.42 15.69 21.16
N LYS A 23 -12.74 15.43 21.20
CA LYS A 23 -13.53 15.50 22.44
C LYS A 23 -13.01 14.50 23.48
N ALA A 24 -12.67 13.29 23.06
CA ALA A 24 -12.12 12.28 23.97
C ALA A 24 -10.75 12.67 24.55
N LEU A 25 -9.89 13.30 23.73
CA LEU A 25 -8.58 13.80 24.16
C LEU A 25 -8.66 15.06 25.02
N ALA A 26 -9.74 15.84 24.93
CA ALA A 26 -10.00 16.94 25.85
C ALA A 26 -10.22 16.42 27.29
N ILE A 27 -10.76 15.20 27.44
CA ILE A 27 -10.98 14.56 28.74
C ILE A 27 -9.70 13.86 29.22
N SER A 28 -9.08 13.05 28.35
CA SER A 28 -7.92 12.23 28.70
C SER A 28 -6.77 12.45 27.71
N PRO A 29 -5.99 13.55 27.87
CA PRO A 29 -5.02 14.00 26.87
C PRO A 29 -3.75 13.15 26.78
N ARG A 30 -3.47 12.31 27.79
CA ARG A 30 -2.22 11.54 27.89
C ARG A 30 -2.27 10.14 27.25
N VAL A 31 -3.40 9.77 26.65
CA VAL A 31 -3.54 8.44 26.04
C VAL A 31 -2.85 8.44 24.67
N THR A 32 -1.64 7.89 24.63
CA THR A 32 -0.76 7.86 23.44
C THR A 32 -1.45 7.25 22.22
N GLN A 33 -2.08 6.08 22.37
CA GLN A 33 -2.77 5.41 21.26
C GLN A 33 -3.89 6.28 20.66
N ARG A 34 -4.57 7.08 21.48
CA ARG A 34 -5.63 7.99 21.02
C ARG A 34 -5.06 9.21 20.30
N GLN A 35 -3.91 9.71 20.76
CA GLN A 35 -3.17 10.77 20.06
C GLN A 35 -2.71 10.29 18.68
N GLU A 36 -2.21 9.06 18.58
CA GLU A 36 -1.81 8.45 17.33
C GLU A 36 -2.99 8.27 16.35
N GLN A 37 -4.13 7.75 16.83
CA GLN A 37 -5.36 7.63 16.04
C GLN A 37 -5.87 8.99 15.56
N LEU A 38 -5.88 10.01 16.43
CA LEU A 38 -6.25 11.37 16.02
C LEU A 38 -5.28 11.90 14.96
N GLY A 39 -3.98 11.67 15.13
CA GLY A 39 -2.95 12.09 14.18
C GLY A 39 -3.18 11.53 12.78
N ARG A 40 -3.39 10.21 12.67
CA ARG A 40 -3.65 9.53 11.40
C ARG A 40 -4.92 10.05 10.73
N LEU A 41 -6.01 10.14 11.48
CA LEU A 41 -7.30 10.57 10.95
C LEU A 41 -7.29 12.05 10.54
N ALA A 42 -6.62 12.90 11.31
CA ALA A 42 -6.44 14.31 10.96
C ALA A 42 -5.57 14.48 9.71
N ARG A 43 -4.54 13.65 9.53
CA ARG A 43 -3.74 13.62 8.29
C ARG A 43 -4.61 13.24 7.08
N GLN A 44 -5.41 12.18 7.18
CA GLN A 44 -6.36 11.76 6.13
C GLN A 44 -7.33 12.89 5.77
N ASN A 45 -7.81 13.63 6.77
CA ASN A 45 -8.68 14.79 6.57
C ASN A 45 -7.94 16.08 6.13
N LYS A 46 -6.63 16.00 5.83
CA LYS A 46 -5.76 17.13 5.46
C LYS A 46 -5.72 18.25 6.53
N ASN A 47 -6.06 17.91 7.78
CA ASN A 47 -5.97 18.79 8.93
C ASN A 47 -4.60 18.64 9.60
N TYR A 48 -3.57 19.12 8.90
CA TYR A 48 -2.17 18.94 9.29
C TYR A 48 -1.85 19.58 10.64
N GLU A 49 -2.51 20.69 11.01
CA GLU A 49 -2.33 21.31 12.33
C GLU A 49 -2.70 20.38 13.49
N VAL A 50 -3.87 19.73 13.39
CA VAL A 50 -4.31 18.76 14.39
C VAL A 50 -3.41 17.53 14.38
N ALA A 51 -3.03 17.05 13.19
CA ALA A 51 -2.17 15.89 13.05
C ALA A 51 -0.81 16.08 13.73
N ARG A 52 -0.11 17.20 13.45
CA ARG A 52 1.18 17.52 14.07
C ARG A 52 1.08 17.60 15.59
N ARG A 53 0.05 18.29 16.10
CA ARG A 53 -0.16 18.41 17.55
C ARG A 53 -0.36 17.05 18.21
N ALA A 54 -1.14 16.17 17.57
CA ALA A 54 -1.42 14.85 18.10
C ALA A 54 -0.16 13.97 18.09
N PHE A 55 0.61 13.93 17.00
CA PHE A 55 1.86 13.14 16.96
C PHE A 55 2.94 13.68 17.91
N ARG A 56 3.09 15.01 18.03
CA ARG A 56 3.98 15.60 19.06
C ARG A 56 3.56 15.19 20.48
N ALA A 57 2.26 15.15 20.75
CA ALA A 57 1.74 14.69 22.04
C ALA A 57 1.99 13.19 22.24
N ALA A 58 1.84 12.37 21.20
CA ALA A 58 2.17 10.94 21.25
C ALA A 58 3.65 10.70 21.58
N ILE A 59 4.57 11.40 20.90
CA ILE A 59 6.02 11.35 21.20
C ILE A 59 6.28 11.77 22.65
N LYS A 60 5.73 12.91 23.08
CA LYS A 60 5.95 13.43 24.43
C LYS A 60 5.43 12.49 25.53
N THR A 61 4.26 11.89 25.33
CA THR A 61 3.62 11.02 26.33
C THR A 61 4.20 9.62 26.36
N SER A 62 4.78 9.16 25.25
CA SER A 62 5.35 7.82 25.13
C SER A 62 6.84 7.73 25.49
N LYS A 63 7.58 8.84 25.46
CA LYS A 63 9.05 8.92 25.55
C LYS A 63 9.68 8.01 26.61
N ASP A 64 9.12 8.01 27.81
CA ASP A 64 9.66 7.29 28.98
C ASP A 64 8.78 6.09 29.38
N SER A 65 8.01 5.55 28.44
CA SER A 65 7.03 4.48 28.69
C SER A 65 7.23 3.29 27.74
N VAL A 66 6.56 2.18 28.06
CA VAL A 66 6.48 1.00 27.18
C VAL A 66 5.82 1.29 25.83
N PHE A 67 5.12 2.42 25.70
CA PHE A 67 4.44 2.83 24.47
C PHE A 67 5.35 3.65 23.54
N ARG A 68 6.64 3.83 23.88
CA ARG A 68 7.60 4.48 22.99
C ARG A 68 7.64 3.74 21.67
N SER A 69 7.41 4.46 20.57
CA SER A 69 7.38 3.87 19.23
C SER A 69 8.05 4.78 18.21
N PRO A 70 8.89 4.24 17.30
CA PRO A 70 9.43 5.00 16.18
C PRO A 70 8.33 5.49 15.22
N GLU A 71 7.19 4.79 15.14
CA GLU A 71 6.06 5.18 14.28
C GLU A 71 5.54 6.58 14.60
N HIS A 72 5.56 7.01 15.86
CA HIS A 72 5.11 8.35 16.22
C HIS A 72 5.96 9.44 15.56
N TYR A 73 7.25 9.19 15.41
CA TYR A 73 8.19 10.10 14.75
C TYR A 73 8.03 10.04 13.23
N PHE A 74 7.95 8.84 12.62
CA PHE A 74 7.72 8.70 11.18
C PHE A 74 6.42 9.37 10.72
N ASN A 75 5.34 9.16 11.48
CA ASN A 75 4.06 9.82 11.20
C ASN A 75 4.16 11.36 11.30
N LEU A 76 4.89 11.90 12.28
CA LEU A 76 5.12 13.34 12.38
C LEU A 76 5.92 13.87 11.18
N VAL A 77 7.01 13.18 10.81
CA VAL A 77 7.84 13.54 9.66
C VAL A 77 7.03 13.51 8.36
N GLN A 78 6.17 12.51 8.18
CA GLN A 78 5.28 12.40 7.02
C GLN A 78 4.35 13.62 6.91
N VAL A 79 3.66 13.98 8.00
CA VAL A 79 2.78 15.16 8.03
C VAL A 79 3.55 16.44 7.73
N LEU A 80 4.73 16.62 8.35
CA LEU A 80 5.57 17.80 8.12
C LEU A 80 6.02 17.90 6.66
N THR A 81 6.29 16.76 6.03
CA THR A 81 6.72 16.64 4.62
C THR A 81 5.56 16.91 3.65
N GLU A 82 4.35 16.43 3.96
CA GLU A 82 3.13 16.67 3.17
C GLU A 82 2.69 18.15 3.19
N GLU A 83 2.94 18.86 4.30
CA GLU A 83 2.62 20.29 4.45
C GLU A 83 3.59 21.20 3.68
N LEU A 84 4.75 20.71 3.24
CA LEU A 84 5.71 21.51 2.47
C LEU A 84 5.13 21.93 1.11
N THR A 85 5.25 23.23 0.83
CA THR A 85 4.78 23.81 -0.44
C THR A 85 5.92 24.06 -1.42
N ALA A 86 5.62 24.13 -2.72
CA ALA A 86 6.61 24.48 -3.75
C ALA A 86 7.12 25.93 -3.62
N THR A 87 6.34 26.82 -2.97
CA THR A 87 6.69 28.24 -2.81
C THR A 87 7.76 28.49 -1.74
N GLY A 88 8.08 27.50 -0.91
CA GLY A 88 9.10 27.64 0.12
C GLY A 88 8.70 28.57 1.26
N GLY A 89 9.63 29.41 1.70
CA GLY A 89 9.39 30.42 2.74
C GLY A 89 9.70 29.96 4.17
N LEU A 90 9.38 30.83 5.14
CA LEU A 90 9.72 30.63 6.55
C LEU A 90 9.01 29.40 7.14
N GLN A 91 7.78 29.13 6.72
CA GLN A 91 7.04 27.94 7.15
C GLN A 91 7.75 26.66 6.71
N ASN A 92 8.10 26.52 5.43
CA ASN A 92 8.89 25.36 4.96
C ASN A 92 10.21 25.21 5.70
N LYS A 93 10.93 26.30 5.98
CA LYS A 93 12.16 26.25 6.77
C LYS A 93 11.92 25.67 8.18
N ARG A 94 10.86 26.10 8.86
CA ARG A 94 10.48 25.59 10.19
C ARG A 94 10.05 24.12 10.13
N LEU A 95 9.17 23.77 9.19
CA LEU A 95 8.67 22.41 8.98
C LEU A 95 9.81 21.42 8.69
N SER A 96 10.67 21.76 7.72
CA SER A 96 11.80 20.91 7.35
C SER A 96 12.84 20.80 8.47
N ALA A 97 13.14 21.88 9.19
CA ALA A 97 14.06 21.82 10.33
C ALA A 97 13.53 20.89 11.44
N GLU A 98 12.23 20.95 11.73
CA GLU A 98 11.59 20.05 12.68
C GLU A 98 11.61 18.59 12.20
N ALA A 99 11.33 18.35 10.92
CA ALA A 99 11.37 17.00 10.35
C ALA A 99 12.77 16.38 10.43
N PHE A 100 13.82 17.14 10.06
CA PHE A 100 15.20 16.69 10.21
C PHE A 100 15.59 16.45 11.68
N ALA A 101 15.15 17.32 12.60
CA ALA A 101 15.39 17.10 14.03
C ALA A 101 14.75 15.79 14.52
N CYS A 102 13.51 15.50 14.12
CA CYS A 102 12.84 14.24 14.46
C CYS A 102 13.59 13.02 13.91
N LEU A 103 14.10 13.09 12.67
CA LEU A 103 14.87 12.00 12.07
C LEU A 103 16.22 11.80 12.75
N ASN A 104 16.87 12.87 13.20
CA ASN A 104 18.13 12.78 13.96
C ASN A 104 17.89 12.21 15.36
N ASP A 105 16.78 12.57 16.02
CA ASP A 105 16.38 11.99 17.30
C ASP A 105 16.14 10.48 17.14
N LEU A 106 15.42 10.06 16.08
CA LEU A 106 15.21 8.65 15.76
C LEU A 106 16.54 7.91 15.56
N GLU A 107 17.44 8.45 14.74
CA GLU A 107 18.73 7.82 14.44
C GLU A 107 19.60 7.69 15.69
N THR A 108 19.55 8.68 16.58
CA THR A 108 20.28 8.64 17.86
C THR A 108 19.71 7.58 18.80
N VAL A 109 18.39 7.50 18.89
CA VAL A 109 17.68 6.59 19.81
C VAL A 109 17.78 5.14 19.35
N TYR A 110 17.71 4.90 18.04
CA TYR A 110 17.64 3.56 17.44
C TYR A 110 18.89 3.26 16.60
N SER A 111 20.06 3.71 17.04
CA SER A 111 21.32 3.65 16.28
C SER A 111 21.81 2.23 15.96
N ALA A 112 21.31 1.21 16.68
CA ALA A 112 21.65 -0.19 16.45
C ALA A 112 20.69 -0.91 15.47
N ASP A 113 19.57 -0.30 15.11
CA ASP A 113 18.53 -0.91 14.29
C ASP A 113 18.70 -0.51 12.81
N ASP A 114 19.16 -1.46 12.01
CA ASP A 114 19.45 -1.23 10.59
C ASP A 114 18.18 -1.04 9.74
N GLU A 115 17.05 -1.64 10.14
CA GLU A 115 15.77 -1.42 9.46
C GLU A 115 15.23 0.00 9.74
N LEU A 116 15.38 0.48 10.97
CA LEU A 116 15.04 1.88 11.29
C LEU A 116 15.97 2.86 10.57
N LYS A 117 17.26 2.55 10.40
CA LYS A 117 18.16 3.36 9.55
C LYS A 117 17.69 3.42 8.09
N LEU A 118 17.25 2.29 7.54
CA LEU A 118 16.67 2.24 6.20
C LEU A 118 15.46 3.18 6.09
N ARG A 119 14.50 3.07 7.01
CA ARG A 119 13.28 3.89 7.00
C ARG A 119 13.59 5.38 7.23
N ILE A 120 14.56 5.71 8.07
CA ILE A 120 15.07 7.08 8.23
C ILE A 120 15.67 7.60 6.93
N ALA A 121 16.47 6.82 6.22
CA ALA A 121 17.03 7.19 4.92
C ALA A 121 15.92 7.45 3.88
N ILE A 122 14.89 6.59 3.83
CA ILE A 122 13.73 6.78 2.95
C ILE A 122 12.95 8.07 3.28
N CYS A 123 12.76 8.38 4.56
CA CYS A 123 12.13 9.63 4.98
C CYS A 123 12.99 10.87 4.63
N ARG A 124 14.31 10.79 4.80
CA ARG A 124 15.25 11.84 4.37
C ARG A 124 15.19 12.03 2.84
N HIS A 125 15.10 10.94 2.08
CA HIS A 125 14.89 10.97 0.63
C HIS A 125 13.59 11.71 0.28
N ALA A 126 12.45 11.31 0.84
CA ALA A 126 11.15 11.93 0.58
C ALA A 126 11.13 13.43 0.93
N LEU A 127 11.73 13.81 2.06
CA LEU A 127 11.83 15.20 2.50
C LEU A 127 12.70 16.03 1.55
N ASN A 128 13.86 15.52 1.14
CA ASN A 128 14.73 16.22 0.19
C ASN A 128 14.12 16.30 -1.22
N HIS A 129 13.29 15.33 -1.61
CA HIS A 129 12.50 15.38 -2.84
C HIS A 129 11.52 16.57 -2.82
N LYS A 130 10.76 16.74 -1.73
CA LYS A 130 9.87 17.91 -1.55
C LYS A 130 10.63 19.24 -1.53
N LEU A 131 11.85 19.24 -1.02
CA LEU A 131 12.72 20.42 -0.96
C LEU A 131 13.56 20.63 -2.24
N GLN A 132 13.47 19.74 -3.21
CA GLN A 132 14.21 19.76 -4.48
C GLN A 132 15.75 19.82 -4.32
N ARG A 133 16.28 19.16 -3.29
CA ARG A 133 17.73 19.11 -3.00
C ARG A 133 18.38 17.91 -3.69
N ARG A 134 18.63 18.02 -5.00
CA ARG A 134 19.09 16.90 -5.86
C ARG A 134 20.23 16.07 -5.28
N SER A 135 21.31 16.70 -4.79
CA SER A 135 22.45 15.98 -4.20
C SER A 135 22.07 15.10 -3.01
N GLU A 136 21.12 15.57 -2.18
CA GLU A 136 20.65 14.81 -1.02
C GLU A 136 19.63 13.74 -1.43
N ILE A 137 18.83 13.97 -2.48
CA ILE A 137 17.92 12.96 -3.04
C ILE A 137 18.73 11.72 -3.46
N ASP A 138 19.74 11.91 -4.30
CA ASP A 138 20.59 10.81 -4.78
C ASP A 138 21.32 10.12 -3.63
N ARG A 139 21.86 10.90 -2.69
CA ARG A 139 22.57 10.38 -1.51
C ARG A 139 21.69 9.47 -0.67
N TYR A 140 20.51 9.92 -0.27
CA TYR A 140 19.63 9.14 0.60
C TYR A 140 18.96 7.99 -0.12
N MET A 141 18.70 8.11 -1.43
CA MET A 141 18.20 6.97 -2.22
C MET A 141 19.25 5.87 -2.34
N ASN A 142 20.52 6.22 -2.57
CA ASN A 142 21.61 5.23 -2.64
C ASN A 142 21.84 4.58 -1.28
N LEU A 143 21.81 5.34 -0.19
CA LEU A 143 21.90 4.79 1.16
C LEU A 143 20.73 3.85 1.47
N ALA A 144 19.50 4.21 1.09
CA ALA A 144 18.32 3.36 1.27
C ALA A 144 18.47 2.03 0.50
N LYS A 145 18.94 2.07 -0.75
CA LYS A 145 19.21 0.86 -1.55
C LYS A 145 20.28 -0.03 -0.87
N GLU A 146 21.39 0.55 -0.44
CA GLU A 146 22.46 -0.19 0.23
C GLU A 146 21.98 -0.87 1.52
N LEU A 147 21.22 -0.15 2.36
CA LEU A 147 20.66 -0.71 3.59
C LEU A 147 19.60 -1.79 3.30
N PHE A 148 18.76 -1.58 2.29
CA PHE A 148 17.75 -2.55 1.87
C PHE A 148 18.39 -3.84 1.36
N ASP A 149 19.41 -3.74 0.51
CA ASP A 149 20.17 -4.89 0.00
C ASP A 149 20.90 -5.63 1.13
N LYS A 150 21.46 -4.89 2.11
CA LYS A 150 22.12 -5.46 3.29
C LYS A 150 21.15 -6.26 4.18
N LEU A 151 19.93 -5.75 4.38
CA LEU A 151 18.89 -6.41 5.18
C LEU A 151 18.29 -7.63 4.47
N GLY A 152 18.30 -7.65 3.13
CA GLY A 152 17.90 -8.80 2.32
C GLY A 152 16.43 -9.20 2.53
N GLY A 153 16.17 -10.52 2.62
CA GLY A 153 14.81 -11.06 2.69
C GLY A 153 14.09 -10.89 4.04
N GLU A 154 14.77 -10.36 5.06
CA GLU A 154 14.27 -10.22 6.44
C GLU A 154 13.58 -8.87 6.73
N VAL A 155 13.47 -7.99 5.72
CA VAL A 155 12.86 -6.67 5.87
C VAL A 155 11.36 -6.78 6.15
N SER A 156 10.87 -6.01 7.15
CA SER A 156 9.45 -5.98 7.48
C SER A 156 8.56 -5.51 6.32
N GLY A 157 7.27 -5.84 6.40
CA GLY A 157 6.28 -5.35 5.43
C GLY A 157 6.22 -3.82 5.38
N ILE A 158 6.35 -3.15 6.53
CA ILE A 158 6.35 -1.68 6.61
C ILE A 158 7.56 -1.09 5.89
N ALA A 159 8.77 -1.56 6.19
CA ALA A 159 9.99 -1.07 5.56
C ALA A 159 10.03 -1.38 4.04
N SER A 160 9.49 -2.53 3.64
CA SER A 160 9.33 -2.90 2.23
C SER A 160 8.33 -1.98 1.51
N THR A 161 7.21 -1.64 2.14
CA THR A 161 6.24 -0.69 1.59
C THR A 161 6.80 0.73 1.53
N ASP A 162 7.56 1.17 2.54
CA ASP A 162 8.26 2.46 2.52
C ASP A 162 9.23 2.54 1.33
N MET A 163 9.99 1.46 1.08
CA MET A 163 10.93 1.37 -0.02
C MET A 163 10.22 1.33 -1.39
N ALA A 164 9.07 0.67 -1.48
CA ALA A 164 8.23 0.71 -2.68
C ALA A 164 7.75 2.15 -2.97
N GLY A 165 7.34 2.89 -1.94
CA GLY A 165 7.00 4.30 -2.04
C GLY A 165 8.19 5.19 -2.46
N ALA A 166 9.42 4.82 -2.09
CA ALA A 166 10.64 5.50 -2.56
C ALA A 166 10.88 5.25 -4.06
N TYR A 167 10.78 4.00 -4.50
CA TYR A 167 10.89 3.66 -5.93
C TYR A 167 9.81 4.33 -6.78
N LEU A 168 8.57 4.40 -6.30
CA LEU A 168 7.50 5.12 -6.98
C LEU A 168 7.86 6.60 -7.22
N ARG A 169 8.44 7.25 -6.21
CA ARG A 169 8.83 8.66 -6.25
C ARG A 169 9.97 8.94 -7.24
N GLU A 170 10.84 7.95 -7.43
CA GLU A 170 11.92 7.95 -8.41
C GLU A 170 11.49 7.43 -9.79
N GLU A 171 10.20 7.12 -9.97
CA GLU A 171 9.65 6.53 -11.19
C GLU A 171 10.28 5.15 -11.54
N ASP A 172 10.90 4.45 -10.57
CA ASP A 172 11.36 3.04 -10.68
C ASP A 172 10.24 2.05 -10.37
N TYR A 173 9.23 2.24 -11.18
CA TYR A 173 8.03 1.49 -11.42
C TYR A 173 8.13 -0.04 -11.35
N ALA A 174 9.13 -0.64 -11.99
CA ALA A 174 9.29 -2.09 -12.00
C ALA A 174 9.62 -2.62 -10.59
N LYS A 175 10.52 -1.93 -9.86
CA LYS A 175 10.89 -2.32 -8.50
C LYS A 175 9.78 -2.02 -7.50
N CYS A 176 9.08 -0.91 -7.66
CA CYS A 176 7.89 -0.60 -6.87
C CYS A 176 6.87 -1.75 -6.94
N GLN A 177 6.50 -2.16 -8.16
CA GLN A 177 5.53 -3.24 -8.37
C GLN A 177 6.00 -4.58 -7.79
N ALA A 178 7.25 -4.97 -8.05
CA ALA A 178 7.80 -6.22 -7.54
C ALA A 178 7.79 -6.25 -6.01
N LEU A 179 8.10 -5.12 -5.36
CA LEU A 179 8.14 -5.04 -3.91
C LEU A 179 6.73 -5.02 -3.30
N LEU A 180 5.77 -4.27 -3.86
CA LEU A 180 4.38 -4.31 -3.41
C LEU A 180 3.77 -5.71 -3.55
N ALA A 181 4.03 -6.41 -4.65
CA ALA A 181 3.60 -7.80 -4.84
C ALA A 181 4.16 -8.72 -3.75
N SER A 182 5.45 -8.61 -3.45
CA SER A 182 6.11 -9.38 -2.38
C SER A 182 5.52 -9.08 -0.99
N VAL A 183 5.20 -7.81 -0.70
CA VAL A 183 4.56 -7.45 0.57
C VAL A 183 3.16 -8.04 0.67
N VAL A 184 2.36 -7.94 -0.38
CA VAL A 184 1.03 -8.54 -0.43
C VAL A 184 1.10 -10.07 -0.27
N GLU A 185 2.07 -10.71 -0.93
CA GLU A 185 2.27 -12.16 -0.82
C GLU A 185 2.66 -12.58 0.61
N LYS A 186 3.41 -11.76 1.34
CA LYS A 186 3.88 -12.12 2.69
C LYS A 186 2.95 -11.67 3.81
N PHE A 187 2.20 -10.59 3.62
CA PHE A 187 1.52 -9.86 4.70
C PHE A 187 0.03 -9.55 4.42
N ALA A 188 -0.65 -10.29 3.54
CA ALA A 188 -2.05 -10.01 3.15
C ALA A 188 -3.04 -9.87 4.33
N ASP A 189 -2.79 -10.54 5.45
CA ASP A 189 -3.67 -10.50 6.63
C ASP A 189 -3.50 -9.22 7.47
N ASP A 190 -2.50 -8.38 7.17
CA ASP A 190 -2.28 -7.10 7.84
C ASP A 190 -3.12 -6.00 7.17
N GLU A 191 -4.32 -5.77 7.72
CA GLU A 191 -5.27 -4.76 7.25
C GLU A 191 -4.67 -3.35 7.18
N GLN A 192 -3.80 -2.97 8.12
CA GLN A 192 -3.20 -1.63 8.13
C GLN A 192 -2.16 -1.49 7.01
N LEU A 193 -1.41 -2.55 6.76
CA LEU A 193 -0.44 -2.58 5.68
C LEU A 193 -1.13 -2.59 4.32
N MET A 194 -2.21 -3.36 4.15
CA MET A 194 -3.01 -3.37 2.91
C MET A 194 -3.60 -2.00 2.62
N ALA A 195 -4.20 -1.32 3.61
CA ALA A 195 -4.68 0.06 3.45
C ALA A 195 -3.57 1.04 3.06
N THR A 196 -2.34 0.82 3.53
CA THR A 196 -1.17 1.64 3.13
C THR A 196 -0.79 1.40 1.67
N ILE A 197 -0.81 0.15 1.23
CA ILE A 197 -0.55 -0.24 -0.16
C ILE A 197 -1.61 0.36 -1.09
N GLU A 198 -2.89 0.27 -0.74
CA GLU A 198 -3.99 0.89 -1.47
C GLU A 198 -3.79 2.40 -1.64
N SER A 199 -3.39 3.10 -0.57
CA SER A 199 -3.09 4.54 -0.64
C SER A 199 -1.92 4.88 -1.56
N ILE A 200 -0.94 3.98 -1.74
CA ILE A 200 0.17 4.17 -2.69
C ILE A 200 -0.34 3.98 -4.12
N ILE A 201 -1.29 3.08 -4.33
CA ILE A 201 -1.85 2.74 -5.64
C ILE A 201 -2.86 3.80 -6.15
N ASP A 202 -3.65 4.42 -5.26
CA ASP A 202 -4.72 5.37 -5.62
C ASP A 202 -4.22 6.74 -6.12
N ASP A 203 -2.91 7.02 -6.09
CA ASP A 203 -2.36 8.26 -6.66
C ASP A 203 -2.36 8.17 -8.20
N LYS A 204 -3.29 8.84 -8.89
CA LYS A 204 -3.67 8.51 -10.28
C LYS A 204 -2.64 8.95 -11.34
N THR A 205 -1.89 7.98 -11.88
CA THR A 205 -1.24 8.07 -13.20
C THR A 205 -1.48 6.81 -14.04
N ALA A 206 -1.32 6.88 -15.36
CA ALA A 206 -1.50 5.73 -16.25
C ALA A 206 -0.52 4.57 -15.95
N PHE A 207 0.63 4.90 -15.35
CA PHE A 207 1.59 3.92 -14.86
C PHE A 207 1.07 3.20 -13.59
N ASN A 208 0.47 3.93 -12.65
CA ASN A 208 -0.07 3.36 -11.40
C ASN A 208 -1.21 2.37 -11.67
N ARG A 209 -1.93 2.52 -12.78
CA ARG A 209 -2.91 1.55 -13.27
C ARG A 209 -2.30 0.18 -13.65
N ALA A 210 -1.12 0.16 -14.27
CA ALA A 210 -0.46 -1.11 -14.59
C ALA A 210 0.04 -1.85 -13.32
N VAL A 211 0.48 -1.09 -12.32
CA VAL A 211 0.84 -1.60 -10.99
C VAL A 211 -0.39 -2.13 -10.26
N GLU A 212 -1.46 -1.34 -10.20
CA GLU A 212 -2.76 -1.73 -9.63
C GLU A 212 -3.23 -3.06 -10.22
N ALA A 213 -3.26 -3.15 -11.55
CA ALA A 213 -3.71 -4.36 -12.23
C ALA A 213 -2.87 -5.58 -11.86
N SER A 214 -1.56 -5.41 -11.74
CA SER A 214 -0.66 -6.50 -11.42
C SER A 214 -0.74 -6.94 -9.96
N VAL A 215 -0.90 -5.99 -9.02
CA VAL A 215 -1.11 -6.28 -7.60
C VAL A 215 -2.44 -7.00 -7.40
N SER A 216 -3.53 -6.49 -7.99
CA SER A 216 -4.84 -7.15 -7.97
C SER A 216 -4.78 -8.55 -8.59
N ASN A 217 -4.06 -8.75 -9.70
CA ASN A 217 -3.90 -10.09 -10.27
C ASN A 217 -3.15 -11.04 -9.32
N ASN A 218 -2.12 -10.58 -8.61
CA ASN A 218 -1.39 -11.41 -7.65
C ASN A 218 -2.24 -11.76 -6.41
N LEU A 219 -3.05 -10.82 -5.92
CA LEU A 219 -4.07 -11.08 -4.90
C LEU A 219 -5.03 -12.18 -5.34
N GLY A 220 -5.48 -12.14 -6.60
CA GLY A 220 -6.32 -13.19 -7.19
C GLY A 220 -5.65 -14.56 -7.24
N ILE A 221 -4.36 -14.62 -7.60
CA ILE A 221 -3.59 -15.88 -7.61
C ILE A 221 -3.53 -16.49 -6.20
N ARG A 222 -3.33 -15.66 -5.18
CA ARG A 222 -3.27 -16.12 -3.79
C ARG A 222 -4.63 -16.61 -3.30
N ALA A 223 -5.68 -15.81 -3.46
CA ALA A 223 -7.04 -16.21 -3.08
C ALA A 223 -7.45 -17.53 -3.78
N HIS A 224 -7.02 -17.74 -5.03
CA HIS A 224 -7.23 -19.00 -5.73
C HIS A 224 -6.45 -20.17 -5.11
N ALA A 225 -5.19 -19.96 -4.72
CA ALA A 225 -4.36 -20.96 -4.04
C ALA A 225 -4.97 -21.36 -2.68
N ASP A 226 -5.54 -20.39 -1.96
CA ASP A 226 -6.24 -20.59 -0.68
C ASP A 226 -7.66 -21.15 -0.86
N ASN A 227 -8.08 -21.43 -2.10
CA ASN A 227 -9.40 -21.92 -2.47
C ASN A 227 -10.56 -20.96 -2.14
N ASN A 228 -10.27 -19.67 -1.92
CA ASN A 228 -11.24 -18.58 -1.78
C ASN A 228 -11.65 -18.07 -3.16
N LEU A 229 -12.44 -18.88 -3.88
CA LEU A 229 -12.68 -18.69 -5.31
C LEU A 229 -13.41 -17.38 -5.64
N GLN A 230 -14.43 -16.99 -4.88
CA GLN A 230 -15.17 -15.74 -5.10
C GLN A 230 -14.27 -14.51 -4.94
N GLN A 231 -13.45 -14.48 -3.88
CA GLN A 231 -12.51 -13.38 -3.66
C GLN A 231 -11.43 -13.31 -4.75
N ALA A 232 -10.99 -14.48 -5.26
CA ALA A 232 -10.08 -14.53 -6.38
C ALA A 232 -10.70 -13.91 -7.65
N VAL A 233 -11.98 -14.18 -7.92
CA VAL A 233 -12.72 -13.55 -9.03
C VAL A 233 -12.73 -12.03 -8.87
N GLU A 234 -13.09 -11.51 -7.70
CA GLU A 234 -13.13 -10.06 -7.43
C GLU A 234 -11.79 -9.37 -7.71
N TYR A 235 -10.68 -9.99 -7.27
CA TYR A 235 -9.34 -9.46 -7.51
C TYR A 235 -8.93 -9.52 -8.98
N PHE A 236 -9.22 -10.61 -9.69
CA PHE A 236 -8.92 -10.68 -11.12
C PHE A 236 -9.79 -9.71 -11.94
N GLU A 237 -11.06 -9.53 -11.59
CA GLU A 237 -11.92 -8.54 -12.22
C GLU A 237 -11.44 -7.11 -11.95
N SER A 238 -10.98 -6.82 -10.74
CA SER A 238 -10.30 -5.55 -10.40
C SER A 238 -9.10 -5.32 -11.32
N ALA A 239 -8.25 -6.33 -11.51
CA ALA A 239 -7.11 -6.24 -12.42
C ALA A 239 -7.51 -5.95 -13.87
N LEU A 240 -8.54 -6.66 -14.37
CA LEU A 240 -9.00 -6.53 -15.75
C LEU A 240 -9.79 -5.24 -16.02
N LYS A 241 -10.43 -4.63 -15.02
CA LYS A 241 -11.01 -3.27 -15.16
C LYS A 241 -9.94 -2.25 -15.54
N VAL A 242 -8.71 -2.47 -15.09
CA VAL A 242 -7.59 -1.56 -15.30
C VAL A 242 -6.79 -1.90 -16.56
N THR A 243 -6.57 -3.19 -16.84
CA THR A 243 -5.92 -3.67 -18.07
C THR A 243 -6.79 -4.69 -18.82
N PRO A 244 -7.85 -4.27 -19.54
CA PRO A 244 -8.81 -5.20 -20.17
C PRO A 244 -8.21 -6.11 -21.25
N GLU A 245 -7.14 -5.67 -21.91
CA GLU A 245 -6.52 -6.42 -23.02
C GLU A 245 -5.45 -7.44 -22.55
N ASN A 246 -5.22 -7.56 -21.24
CA ASN A 246 -4.19 -8.45 -20.72
C ASN A 246 -4.65 -9.92 -20.72
N ALA A 247 -4.35 -10.63 -21.81
CA ALA A 247 -4.74 -12.03 -21.98
C ALA A 247 -4.23 -12.96 -20.86
N SER A 248 -3.11 -12.66 -20.20
CA SER A 248 -2.61 -13.49 -19.09
C SER A 248 -3.49 -13.37 -17.85
N PHE A 249 -3.98 -12.17 -17.54
CA PHE A 249 -4.91 -11.94 -16.43
C PHE A 249 -6.27 -12.54 -16.74
N THR A 250 -6.73 -12.41 -17.99
CA THR A 250 -7.94 -13.07 -18.49
C THR A 250 -7.88 -14.58 -18.28
N MET A 251 -6.76 -15.22 -18.62
CA MET A 251 -6.58 -16.66 -18.42
C MET A 251 -6.58 -17.07 -16.95
N ASN A 252 -6.06 -16.24 -16.03
CA ASN A 252 -6.12 -16.51 -14.61
C ASN A 252 -7.57 -16.48 -14.09
N LEU A 253 -8.36 -15.49 -14.50
CA LEU A 253 -9.79 -15.40 -14.17
C LEU A 253 -10.57 -16.60 -14.72
N VAL A 254 -10.39 -16.93 -16.01
CA VAL A 254 -11.02 -18.08 -16.66
C VAL A 254 -10.73 -19.36 -15.88
N GLN A 255 -9.48 -19.58 -15.47
CA GLN A 255 -9.10 -20.78 -14.72
C GLN A 255 -9.88 -20.92 -13.41
N VAL A 256 -10.10 -19.81 -12.68
CA VAL A 256 -10.88 -19.83 -11.44
C VAL A 256 -12.36 -20.03 -11.73
N LEU A 257 -12.92 -19.35 -12.74
CA LEU A 257 -14.32 -19.54 -13.14
C LEU A 257 -14.59 -21.00 -13.51
N LEU A 258 -13.75 -21.64 -14.31
CA LEU A 258 -13.89 -23.06 -14.66
C LEU A 258 -13.80 -23.97 -13.42
N LYS A 259 -13.02 -23.59 -12.40
CA LYS A 259 -12.97 -24.32 -11.13
C LYS A 259 -14.27 -24.18 -10.34
N ILE A 260 -14.88 -22.99 -10.31
CA ILE A 260 -16.20 -22.75 -9.70
C ILE A 260 -17.27 -23.58 -10.41
N VAL A 261 -17.31 -23.57 -11.75
CA VAL A 261 -18.27 -24.37 -12.53
C VAL A 261 -18.17 -25.84 -12.17
N LYS A 262 -16.95 -26.40 -12.09
CA LYS A 262 -16.74 -27.81 -11.71
C LYS A 262 -17.20 -28.14 -10.29
N GLN A 263 -17.18 -27.17 -9.37
CA GLN A 263 -17.56 -27.40 -7.97
C GLN A 263 -19.05 -27.20 -7.71
N ALA A 264 -19.69 -26.26 -8.41
CA ALA A 264 -21.03 -25.79 -8.08
C ALA A 264 -22.02 -25.81 -9.26
N ASP A 265 -21.61 -26.27 -10.45
CA ASP A 265 -22.41 -26.21 -11.68
C ASP A 265 -22.94 -24.79 -11.99
N ASP A 266 -22.07 -23.79 -11.76
CA ASP A 266 -22.41 -22.39 -11.91
C ASP A 266 -22.45 -21.99 -13.40
N LYS A 267 -23.66 -21.86 -13.95
CA LYS A 267 -23.86 -21.50 -15.36
C LYS A 267 -23.44 -20.07 -15.69
N GLU A 268 -23.51 -19.14 -14.73
CA GLU A 268 -23.11 -17.76 -14.96
C GLU A 268 -21.58 -17.68 -15.11
N ALA A 269 -20.86 -18.37 -14.21
CA ALA A 269 -19.41 -18.49 -14.31
C ALA A 269 -18.96 -19.16 -15.62
N LEU A 270 -19.72 -20.15 -16.12
CA LEU A 270 -19.44 -20.81 -17.40
C LEU A 270 -19.58 -19.85 -18.59
N VAL A 271 -20.66 -19.06 -18.63
CA VAL A 271 -20.88 -18.05 -19.68
C VAL A 271 -19.82 -16.95 -19.63
N GLN A 272 -19.45 -16.51 -18.43
CA GLN A 272 -18.39 -15.52 -18.24
C GLN A 272 -17.03 -16.06 -18.73
N ALA A 273 -16.69 -17.31 -18.38
CA ALA A 273 -15.45 -17.96 -18.82
C ALA A 273 -15.38 -18.09 -20.34
N GLN A 274 -16.47 -18.49 -21.00
CA GLN A 274 -16.58 -18.55 -22.46
C GLN A 274 -16.32 -17.17 -23.08
N THR A 275 -17.02 -16.13 -22.60
CA THR A 275 -16.89 -14.76 -23.12
C THR A 275 -15.46 -14.25 -23.02
N LEU A 276 -14.79 -14.50 -21.89
CA LEU A 276 -13.41 -14.10 -21.66
C LEU A 276 -12.42 -14.84 -22.56
N LEU A 277 -12.65 -16.13 -22.82
CA LEU A 277 -11.84 -16.92 -23.75
C LEU A 277 -12.03 -16.46 -25.20
N ASP A 278 -13.25 -16.13 -25.61
CA ASP A 278 -13.54 -15.64 -26.96
C ASP A 278 -12.78 -14.34 -27.26
N ASN A 279 -12.64 -13.45 -26.26
CA ASN A 279 -11.82 -12.24 -26.36
C ASN A 279 -10.32 -12.53 -26.59
N CYS A 280 -9.86 -13.74 -26.23
CA CYS A 280 -8.49 -14.21 -26.44
C CYS A 280 -8.31 -15.01 -27.75
N ALA A 281 -9.35 -15.18 -28.57
CA ALA A 281 -9.30 -16.00 -29.78
C ALA A 281 -8.34 -15.49 -30.88
N HIS A 282 -7.88 -14.24 -30.76
CA HIS A 282 -6.90 -13.63 -31.66
C HIS A 282 -5.47 -14.14 -31.46
N LEU A 283 -5.19 -14.85 -30.36
CA LEU A 283 -3.86 -15.43 -30.09
C LEU A 283 -3.55 -16.56 -31.08
N ASP A 284 -2.33 -16.56 -31.62
CA ASP A 284 -1.85 -17.58 -32.56
C ASP A 284 -0.66 -18.39 -32.00
N ASN A 285 -0.19 -19.38 -32.76
CA ASN A 285 0.89 -20.27 -32.33
C ASN A 285 2.26 -19.60 -32.11
N LYS A 286 2.42 -18.31 -32.42
CA LYS A 286 3.63 -17.53 -32.14
C LYS A 286 3.55 -16.83 -30.77
N ASP A 287 2.36 -16.70 -30.20
CA ASP A 287 2.18 -16.14 -28.86
C ASP A 287 2.46 -17.21 -27.79
N TYR A 288 3.34 -16.92 -26.84
CA TYR A 288 3.70 -17.86 -25.77
C TYR A 288 2.49 -18.29 -24.91
N ARG A 289 1.42 -17.48 -24.87
CA ARG A 289 0.19 -17.74 -24.10
C ARG A 289 -0.77 -18.67 -24.82
N TYR A 290 -0.58 -18.90 -26.12
CA TYR A 290 -1.48 -19.68 -26.96
C TYR A 290 -1.71 -21.11 -26.45
N LEU A 291 -0.66 -21.75 -25.92
CA LEU A 291 -0.77 -23.09 -25.35
C LEU A 291 -1.73 -23.11 -24.15
N ARG A 292 -1.65 -22.10 -23.27
CA ARG A 292 -2.52 -21.99 -22.11
C ARG A 292 -3.96 -21.67 -22.52
N TYR A 293 -4.14 -20.82 -23.52
CA TYR A 293 -5.45 -20.58 -24.14
C TYR A 293 -6.08 -21.89 -24.62
N GLN A 294 -5.37 -22.68 -25.43
CA GLN A 294 -5.87 -23.97 -25.92
C GLN A 294 -6.24 -24.94 -24.80
N GLN A 295 -5.45 -24.99 -23.71
CA GLN A 295 -5.75 -25.83 -22.55
C GLN A 295 -7.07 -25.42 -21.89
N LEU A 296 -7.26 -24.12 -21.64
CA LEU A 296 -8.48 -23.61 -21.03
C LEU A 296 -9.71 -23.79 -21.93
N SER A 297 -9.56 -23.60 -23.25
CA SER A 297 -10.63 -23.87 -24.23
C SER A 297 -11.06 -25.32 -24.21
N ARG A 298 -10.12 -26.28 -24.14
CA ARG A 298 -10.45 -27.70 -24.02
C ARG A 298 -11.19 -28.01 -22.72
N MET A 299 -10.71 -27.47 -21.60
CA MET A 299 -11.38 -27.64 -20.30
C MET A 299 -12.82 -27.13 -20.31
N LEU A 300 -13.07 -25.99 -20.97
CA LEU A 300 -14.41 -25.42 -21.14
C LEU A 300 -15.30 -26.35 -21.98
N SER A 301 -14.80 -26.85 -23.11
CA SER A 301 -15.55 -27.80 -23.96
C SER A 301 -15.86 -29.10 -23.24
N ASP A 302 -14.92 -29.65 -22.47
CA ASP A 302 -15.13 -30.89 -21.70
C ASP A 302 -16.25 -30.72 -20.66
N ILE A 303 -16.30 -29.56 -20.00
CA ILE A 303 -17.39 -29.23 -19.07
C ILE A 303 -18.71 -29.15 -19.82
N GLN A 304 -18.77 -28.45 -20.96
CA GLN A 304 -19.99 -28.30 -21.76
C GLN A 304 -20.54 -29.62 -22.32
N ILE A 305 -19.68 -30.61 -22.60
CA ILE A 305 -20.10 -31.93 -23.08
C ILE A 305 -20.56 -32.84 -21.93
N GLY A 306 -20.07 -32.60 -20.71
CA GLY A 306 -20.41 -33.37 -19.51
C GLY A 306 -21.72 -32.97 -18.83
N HIS A 307 -22.33 -31.84 -19.22
CA HIS A 307 -23.65 -31.36 -18.77
C HIS A 307 -24.73 -31.62 -19.81
#